data_AF-A0A7C1RWW8-F1
#
_entry.id   AF-A0A7C1RWW8-F1
#
_cell.length_a   1.000
_cell.length_b   1.000
_cell.length_c   1.000
_cell.angle_alpha   90.00
_cell.angle_beta   90.00
_cell.angle_gamma   90.00
#
_symmetry.space_group_name_H-M   'P 1'
#
loop_
_entity.id
_entity.type
_entity.pdbx_description
1 polymer ?
#
loop_
_entity_poly.entity_id
_entity_poly.type
_entity_poly.pdbx_seq_one_letter_code
_entity_poly.pdbx_strand_id
1 'polypeptide(L)' 'MNKQFTKRRQEVMRMMGGGVAIIPTASERSRSRDVLYPFRASSDFYYLTHFNEP' A
#
# COMPACT_ATOMS: atom_id res chain seq x y z
N MET A 1 1.23 -17.50 -1.76
CA MET A 1 0.42 -16.31 -1.38
C MET A 1 0.32 -16.24 0.15
N ASN A 2 0.91 -15.22 0.78
CA ASN A 2 1.03 -15.14 2.24
C ASN A 2 -0.34 -14.94 2.89
N LYS A 3 -0.81 -15.95 3.64
CA LYS A 3 -2.16 -15.99 4.27
C LYS A 3 -2.45 -14.81 5.21
N GLN A 4 -1.41 -14.17 5.75
CA GLN A 4 -1.53 -13.03 6.66
C GLN A 4 -2.15 -11.78 5.99
N PHE A 5 -1.76 -11.47 4.76
CA PHE A 5 -2.30 -10.29 4.05
C PHE A 5 -3.76 -10.46 3.69
N THR A 6 -4.17 -11.69 3.35
CA THR A 6 -5.58 -12.02 3.13
C THR A 6 -6.41 -11.78 4.40
N LYS A 7 -5.91 -12.20 5.57
CA LYS A 7 -6.59 -11.96 6.85
C LYS A 7 -6.76 -10.46 7.15
N ARG A 8 -5.71 -9.67 6.95
CA ARG A 8 -5.76 -8.20 7.15
C ARG A 8 -6.77 -7.54 6.22
N ARG A 9 -6.82 -7.93 4.94
CA ARG A 9 -7.82 -7.42 3.99
C ARG A 9 -9.24 -7.80 4.39
N GLN A 10 -9.47 -9.02 4.86
CA GLN A 10 -10.78 -9.45 5.35
C GLN A 10 -11.23 -8.63 6.56
N GLU A 11 -10.32 -8.31 7.47
CA GLU A 11 -10.61 -7.47 8.64
C GLU A 11 -11.02 -6.05 8.24
N VAL A 12 -10.27 -5.43 7.30
CA VAL A 12 -10.62 -4.12 6.74
C VAL A 12 -11.99 -4.16 6.07
N MET A 13 -12.26 -5.18 5.24
CA MET A 13 -13.56 -5.33 4.58
C MET A 13 -14.71 -5.49 5.59
N ARG A 14 -14.48 -6.22 6.69
CA ARG A 14 -15.47 -6.37 7.76
C ARG A 14 -15.74 -5.03 8.48
N MET A 15 -14.71 -4.21 8.71
CA MET A 15 -14.86 -2.90 9.35
C MET A 15 -15.59 -1.90 8.44
N MET A 16 -15.40 -1.97 7.13
CA MET A 16 -16.09 -1.08 6.19
C MET A 16 -17.59 -1.32 6.12
N GLY A 17 -18.06 -2.56 6.35
CA GLY A 17 -19.47 -2.92 6.27
C GLY A 17 -20.08 -2.91 4.85
N GLY A 18 -19.37 -2.35 3.85
CA GLY A 18 -19.74 -2.34 2.44
C GLY A 18 -18.96 -1.29 1.64
N GLY A 19 -19.06 -1.33 0.30
CA GLY A 19 -18.43 -0.36 -0.60
C GLY A 19 -17.09 -0.82 -1.19
N VAL A 20 -16.30 0.15 -1.69
CA VAL A 20 -15.02 -0.07 -2.38
C VAL A 20 -13.94 0.78 -1.71
N ALA A 21 -12.82 0.17 -1.31
CA ALA A 21 -11.65 0.88 -0.83
C ALA A 21 -10.59 1.01 -1.94
N ILE A 22 -10.16 2.24 -2.20
CA ILE A 22 -9.04 2.54 -3.11
C ILE A 22 -7.88 3.02 -2.25
N ILE A 23 -6.80 2.24 -2.21
CA ILE A 23 -5.62 2.53 -1.40
C ILE A 23 -4.43 2.74 -2.36
N PRO A 24 -4.05 3.99 -2.65
CA PRO A 24 -2.90 4.25 -3.51
C PRO A 24 -1.58 3.93 -2.80
N THR A 25 -0.58 3.51 -3.58
CA THR A 25 0.81 3.47 -3.11
C THR A 25 1.39 4.89 -3.03
N ALA A 26 2.60 5.03 -2.48
CA ALA A 26 3.26 6.33 -2.43
C ALA A 26 3.74 6.75 -3.83
N SER A 27 3.87 8.05 -4.07
CA SER A 27 4.53 8.57 -5.27
C SER A 27 6.05 8.64 -5.09
N GLU A 28 6.79 8.57 -6.19
CA GLU A 28 8.21 8.86 -6.19
C GLU A 28 8.48 10.31 -5.77
N ARG A 29 9.54 10.55 -4.99
CA ARG A 29 9.90 11.89 -4.52
C ARG A 29 11.24 12.32 -5.08
N SER A 30 11.26 13.49 -5.71
CA SER A 30 12.52 14.10 -6.18
C SER A 30 13.40 14.51 -5.00
N ARG A 31 14.68 14.17 -5.12
CA ARG A 31 15.76 14.60 -4.22
C ARG A 31 16.49 15.81 -4.79
N SER A 32 16.85 15.78 -6.08
CA SER A 32 17.51 16.89 -6.78
C SER A 32 17.49 16.68 -8.29
N ARG A 33 16.93 17.62 -9.05
CA ARG A 33 16.73 17.52 -10.51
C ARG A 33 16.21 16.13 -10.89
N ASP A 34 17.02 15.33 -11.57
CA ASP A 34 16.69 14.01 -12.10
C ASP A 34 16.93 12.86 -11.10
N VAL A 35 17.36 13.18 -9.87
CA VAL A 35 17.63 12.20 -8.81
C VAL A 35 16.41 12.05 -7.91
N LEU A 36 15.90 10.83 -7.78
CA LEU A 36 14.81 10.46 -6.87
C LEU A 36 15.36 9.94 -5.53
N TYR A 37 14.58 10.10 -4.46
CA TYR A 37 14.79 9.32 -3.23
C TYR A 37 14.46 7.84 -3.47
N PRO A 38 15.05 6.92 -2.69
CA PRO A 38 14.63 5.52 -2.71
C PRO A 38 13.12 5.40 -2.53
N PHE A 39 12.47 4.66 -3.42
CA PHE A 39 11.05 4.45 -3.37
C PHE A 39 10.64 3.76 -2.07
N ARG A 40 9.54 4.22 -1.48
CA ARG A 40 8.94 3.62 -0.31
C ARG A 40 7.42 3.69 -0.45
N ALA A 41 6.78 2.53 -0.61
CA ALA A 41 5.34 2.40 -0.59
C ALA A 41 4.72 2.96 0.70
N SER A 42 3.47 3.43 0.61
CA SER A 42 2.72 3.93 1.77
C SER A 42 2.54 2.81 2.79
N SER A 43 2.58 3.15 4.08
CA SER A 43 2.54 2.14 5.16
C SER A 43 1.28 1.27 5.08
N ASP A 44 0.13 1.87 4.80
CA ASP A 44 -1.16 1.17 4.73
C ASP A 44 -1.23 0.22 3.52
N PHE A 45 -0.76 0.68 2.36
CA PHE A 45 -0.68 -0.13 1.16
C PHE A 45 0.25 -1.33 1.39
N TYR A 46 1.46 -1.09 1.89
CA TYR A 46 2.44 -2.14 2.15
C TYR A 46 1.98 -3.11 3.24
N TYR A 47 1.25 -2.65 4.25
CA TYR A 47 0.69 -3.49 5.30
C TYR A 47 -0.33 -4.51 4.77
N LEU A 48 -1.10 -4.12 3.76
CA LEU A 48 -2.19 -4.91 3.17
C LEU A 48 -1.76 -5.74 1.95
N THR A 49 -0.70 -5.34 1.25
CA THR A 49 -0.27 -5.96 -0.01
C THR A 49 1.12 -6.57 0.06
N HIS A 50 2.00 -6.02 0.89
CA HIS A 50 3.45 -6.29 0.88
C HIS A 50 4.11 -6.02 -0.48
N PHE A 51 3.52 -5.14 -1.27
CA PHE A 51 4.01 -4.74 -2.58
C PHE A 51 4.78 -3.43 -2.46
N ASN A 52 6.03 -3.40 -2.94
CA ASN A 52 6.93 -2.26 -2.79
C ASN A 52 7.34 -1.61 -4.13
N GLU A 53 6.61 -1.85 -5.21
CA GLU A 53 6.89 -1.21 -6.51
C GLU A 53 5.96 0.01 -6.69
N PRO A 54 6.45 1.09 -7.36
CA PRO A 54 5.67 2.28 -7.70
C PRO A 54 4.58 2.03 -8.74
#